data_AF-A0A410UNJ0-F1
#
_entry.id   AF-A0A410UNJ0-F1
#
_cell.length_a   1.000
_cell.length_b   1.000
_cell.length_c   1.000
_cell.angle_alpha   90.00
_cell.angle_beta   90.00
_cell.angle_gamma   90.00
#
_symmetry.space_group_name_H-M   'P 1'
#
loop_
_entity.id
_entity.type
_entity.pdbx_description
1 polymer ?
#
loop_
_entity_poly.entity_id
_entity_poly.type
_entity_poly.pdbx_seq_one_letter_code
_entity_poly.pdbx_strand_id
1 'polypeptide(L)' 'MEITLIELEQAINYWRARKPATGEECALSPEVNALATVYALMIFHRTHSFSLATLDFVPRQLIEAFLARPAATAGVSA' A
#
# COMPACT_ATOMS: atom_id res chain seq x y z
N MET A 1 10.77 7.75 -8.54
CA MET A 1 10.71 6.45 -7.84
C MET A 1 9.46 5.75 -8.32
N GLU A 2 9.54 4.44 -8.57
CA GLU A 2 8.42 3.62 -9.02
C GLU A 2 8.04 2.63 -7.91
N ILE A 3 6.78 2.20 -7.87
CA ILE A 3 6.31 1.10 -7.02
C ILE A 3 5.69 0.01 -7.89
N THR A 4 6.00 -1.25 -7.61
CA THR A 4 5.36 -2.40 -8.26
C THR A 4 4.01 -2.73 -7.64
N LEU A 5 3.15 -3.43 -8.39
CA LEU A 5 1.86 -3.92 -7.89
C LEU A 5 2.04 -4.77 -6.63
N ILE A 6 3.07 -5.62 -6.60
CA ILE A 6 3.37 -6.50 -5.47
C ILE A 6 3.74 -5.67 -4.23
N GLU A 7 4.62 -4.68 -4.38
CA GLU A 7 4.99 -3.79 -3.27
C GLU A 7 3.80 -2.98 -2.75
N LEU A 8 2.89 -2.56 -3.63
CA LEU A 8 1.66 -1.88 -3.25
C LEU A 8 0.72 -2.81 -2.45
N GLU A 9 0.57 -4.07 -2.86
CA GLU A 9 -0.19 -5.08 -2.11
C GLU A 9 0.42 -5.32 -0.72
N GLN A 10 1.76 -5.38 -0.63
CA GLN A 10 2.44 -5.46 0.66
C GLN A 10 2.20 -4.22 1.52
N ALA A 11 2.16 -3.02 0.92
CA ALA A 11 1.84 -1.78 1.62
C ALA A 11 0.41 -1.78 2.17
N ILE A 12 -0.57 -2.17 1.35
CA ILE A 12 -1.97 -2.32 1.76
C ILE A 12 -2.08 -3.27 2.95
N ASN A 13 -1.44 -4.44 2.88
CA ASN A 13 -1.45 -5.42 3.97
C ASN A 13 -0.79 -4.89 5.25
N TYR A 14 0.33 -4.18 5.11
CA TYR A 14 1.03 -3.56 6.23
C TYR A 14 0.18 -2.52 6.97
N TRP A 15 -0.50 -1.65 6.22
CA TRP A 15 -1.36 -0.61 6.80
C TRP A 15 -2.66 -1.17 7.35
N ARG A 16 -3.25 -2.19 6.71
CA ARG A 16 -4.42 -2.92 7.23
C ARG A 16 -4.15 -3.58 8.59
N ALA A 17 -2.95 -4.15 8.78
CA ALA A 17 -2.56 -4.75 10.06
C ALA A 17 -2.37 -3.71 11.18
N ARG A 18 -1.95 -2.48 10.85
CA ARG A 18 -1.71 -1.39 11.82
C ARG A 18 -2.95 -0.56 12.13
N LYS A 19 -3.79 -0.34 11.11
CA LYS A 19 -5.03 0.41 11.17
C LYS A 19 -6.15 -0.51 10.72
N PRO A 20 -6.56 -1.47 11.57
CA PRO A 20 -7.64 -2.37 11.24
C PRO A 20 -8.92 -1.58 10.97
N ALA A 21 -9.81 -2.15 10.18
CA ALA A 21 -11.14 -1.61 9.98
C ALA A 21 -11.83 -1.40 11.33
N THR A 22 -12.38 -0.21 11.55
CA THR A 22 -13.09 0.14 12.79
C THR A 22 -14.58 0.28 12.51
N GLY A 23 -15.42 -0.28 13.39
CA GLY A 23 -16.88 -0.17 13.32
C GLY A 23 -17.59 -1.44 12.82
N GLU A 24 -18.90 -1.50 13.02
CA GLU A 24 -19.76 -2.64 12.66
C GLU A 24 -19.79 -2.93 11.14
N GLU A 25 -19.46 -1.93 10.31
CA GLU A 25 -19.48 -2.02 8.84
C GLU A 25 -18.18 -2.58 8.22
N CYS A 26 -17.16 -2.90 9.03
CA CYS A 26 -15.88 -3.41 8.54
C CYS A 26 -15.22 -2.50 7.46
N ALA A 27 -15.48 -1.18 7.54
CA ALA A 27 -14.98 -0.21 6.58
C ALA A 27 -13.46 -0.06 6.67
N LEU A 28 -12.79 0.00 5.51
CA LEU A 28 -11.34 0.25 5.44
C LEU A 28 -11.02 1.60 6.08
N SER A 29 -9.89 1.66 6.79
CA SER A 29 -9.34 2.94 7.24
C SER A 29 -9.05 3.85 6.04
N PRO A 30 -9.13 5.19 6.20
CA PRO A 30 -8.90 6.14 5.12
C PRO A 30 -7.56 5.91 4.40
N GLU A 31 -6.52 5.51 5.13
CA GLU A 31 -5.20 5.19 4.59
C GLU A 31 -5.21 3.96 3.69
N VAL A 32 -5.88 2.89 4.13
CA VAL A 32 -5.98 1.66 3.34
C VAL A 32 -6.86 1.90 2.11
N ASN A 33 -7.90 2.72 2.23
CA ASN A 33 -8.76 3.09 1.11
C ASN A 33 -8.00 3.92 0.05
N ALA A 34 -7.14 4.85 0.48
CA ALA A 34 -6.28 5.60 -0.43
C ALA A 34 -5.34 4.69 -1.23
N LEU A 35 -4.73 3.69 -0.58
CA LEU A 35 -3.88 2.70 -1.26
C LEU A 35 -4.67 1.76 -2.18
N ALA A 36 -5.87 1.34 -1.76
CA ALA A 36 -6.76 0.52 -2.57
C ALA A 36 -7.20 1.26 -3.86
N THR A 37 -7.35 2.59 -3.80
CA THR A 37 -7.64 3.41 -4.98
C THR A 37 -6.49 3.36 -5.99
N VAL A 38 -5.25 3.46 -5.54
CA VAL A 38 -4.07 3.31 -6.42
C VAL A 38 -4.02 1.91 -7.05
N TYR A 39 -4.30 0.88 -6.26
CA TYR A 39 -4.36 -0.50 -6.74
C TYR A 39 -5.42 -0.67 -7.85
N ALA A 40 -6.62 -0.12 -7.63
CA ALA A 40 -7.68 -0.13 -8.62
C ALA A 40 -7.28 0.59 -9.91
N LEU A 41 -6.59 1.73 -9.83
CA LEU A 41 -6.05 2.44 -10.99
C LEU A 41 -5.03 1.59 -11.74
N MET A 42 -4.12 0.89 -11.05
CA MET A 42 -3.14 0.02 -11.70
C MET A 42 -3.80 -1.13 -12.47
N ILE A 43 -4.85 -1.75 -11.90
CA ILE A 43 -5.63 -2.78 -12.59
C ILE A 43 -6.36 -2.18 -13.80
N PHE A 44 -7.01 -1.04 -13.62
CA PHE A 44 -7.78 -0.37 -14.67
C PHE A 44 -6.91 -0.01 -15.87
N HIS A 45 -5.71 0.52 -15.61
CA HIS A 45 -4.72 0.85 -16.65
C HIS A 45 -3.88 -0.35 -17.11
N ARG A 46 -4.04 -1.53 -16.50
CA ARG A 46 -3.25 -2.74 -16.77
C ARG A 46 -1.74 -2.53 -16.63
N THR A 47 -1.34 -1.75 -15.63
CA THR A 47 0.07 -1.43 -15.35
C THR A 47 0.58 -2.23 -14.15
N HIS A 48 1.79 -2.79 -14.27
CA HIS A 48 2.42 -3.56 -13.18
C HIS A 48 3.33 -2.71 -12.27
N SER A 49 3.63 -1.47 -12.67
CA SER A 49 4.35 -0.49 -11.88
C SER A 49 3.74 0.89 -12.10
N PHE A 50 3.88 1.76 -11.10
CA PHE A 50 3.34 3.11 -11.12
C PHE A 50 4.33 4.12 -10.56
N SER A 51 4.35 5.31 -11.15
CA SER A 51 5.25 6.37 -10.71
C SER A 51 4.74 7.03 -9.44
N LEU A 52 5.56 7.10 -8.39
CA LEU A 52 5.16 7.81 -7.17
C LEU A 52 4.93 9.30 -7.45
N ALA A 53 5.63 9.86 -8.45
CA ALA A 53 5.51 11.26 -8.83
C ALA A 53 4.12 11.64 -9.37
N THR A 54 3.33 10.67 -9.84
CA THR A 54 1.98 10.89 -10.38
C THR A 54 0.88 10.63 -9.34
N LEU A 55 1.23 10.14 -8.15
CA LEU A 55 0.27 9.89 -7.07
C LEU A 55 -0.11 11.16 -6.29
N ASP A 56 -1.30 11.15 -5.73
CA ASP A 56 -1.70 12.15 -4.74
C ASP A 56 -0.86 12.05 -3.45
N PHE A 57 -0.86 13.13 -2.68
CA PHE A 57 0.00 13.28 -1.51
C PHE A 57 -0.18 12.17 -0.46
N VAL A 58 -1.43 11.77 -0.17
CA VAL A 58 -1.73 10.76 0.86
C VAL A 58 -1.18 9.37 0.50
N PRO A 59 -1.55 8.75 -0.64
CA PRO A 59 -1.01 7.44 -1.00
C PRO A 59 0.51 7.46 -1.19
N ARG A 60 1.07 8.55 -1.74
CA ARG A 60 2.53 8.72 -1.86
C ARG A 60 3.21 8.62 -0.50
N GLN A 61 2.78 9.39 0.50
CA GLN A 61 3.39 9.37 1.83
C GLN A 61 3.27 8.00 2.51
N LEU A 62 2.13 7.33 2.36
CA LEU A 62 1.94 5.98 2.94
C LEU A 62 2.86 4.94 2.30
N ILE A 63 3.10 5.05 0.99
CA ILE A 63 4.04 4.21 0.25
C ILE A 63 5.48 4.53 0.67
N GLU A 64 5.86 5.80 0.71
CA GLU A 64 7.20 6.22 1.12
C GLU A 64 7.52 5.77 2.55
N ALA A 65 6.58 5.93 3.48
CA ALA A 65 6.72 5.44 4.85
C ALA A 65 6.82 3.91 4.93
N PHE A 66 6.13 3.18 4.04
CA PHE A 66 6.28 1.74 3.91
C PHE A 66 7.66 1.34 3.38
N LEU A 67 8.17 2.03 2.36
CA LEU A 67 9.46 1.73 1.73
C LEU A 67 10.66 2.14 2.61
N ALA A 68 10.50 3.16 3.45
CA ALA A 68 11.52 3.59 4.40
C ALA A 68 11.67 2.65 5.61
N ARG A 69 10.79 1.66 5.77
CA ARG A 69 10.89 0.69 6.86
C ARG A 69 12.08 -0.25 6.61
N PRO A 70 12.78 -0.71 7.66
CA PRO A 70 13.68 -1.85 7.51
C PRO A 70 12.85 -3.07 7.08
N ALA A 71 13.27 -3.75 6.00
CA ALA A 71 12.66 -5.00 5.60
C ALA A 71 12.57 -5.90 6.83
N ALA A 72 11.35 -6.33 7.19
CA ALA A 72 11.20 -7.32 8.24
C ALA A 72 12.04 -8.51 7.79
N THR A 73 13.12 -8.79 8.52
CA THR A 73 13.96 -9.95 8.26
C THR A 73 13.03 -11.14 8.23
N ALA A 74 12.73 -11.64 7.04
CA ALA A 74 12.03 -12.89 6.88
C ALA A 74 12.95 -13.92 7.54
N GLY A 75 12.63 -14.27 8.78
CA GLY A 75 13.30 -15.32 9.51
C GLY A 75 13.04 -16.62 8.77
N VAL A 76 13.89 -16.91 7.79
CA VAL A 76 14.18 -18.27 7.36
C VAL A 76 15.01 -18.85 8.49
N SER A 77 14.34 -19.32 9.54
CA SER A 77 14.90 -20.35 10.40
C SER A 77 14.94 -21.62 9.57
N ALA A 78 16.15 -21.97 9.13
CA ALA A 78 16.51 -23.33 8.72
C ALA A 78 16.47 -24.29 9.92
#